data_AF-A0C7K1-F1
#
_entry.id   AF-A0C7K1-F1
#
_cell.length_a   1.000
_cell.length_b   1.000
_cell.length_c   1.000
_cell.angle_alpha   90.00
_cell.angle_beta   90.00
_cell.angle_gamma   90.00
#
_symmetry.space_group_name_H-M   'P 1'
#
loop_
_entity.id
_entity.type
_entity.pdbx_description
1 polymer ?
#
loop_
_entity_poly.entity_id
_entity_poly.type
_entity_poly.pdbx_seq_one_letter_code
_entity_poly.pdbx_strand_id
1 'polypeptide(L)'
;MNKNQSAHYITNNQSYGDGWLLHNGQQQVDMTSCPVPTYAEIVRQMQDFRRAEKLLKNKLVAQTIGLELSQPISEEEKQRRKLDNKVPSKKFHVTEQEYKAPPQGINVGLPIYETSNMQYGQLNPTSFELIEKYYPRDARFTQAFLGDTFKFDGLNTSTAFSKVHKKLDEY
;
A
#
# COMPACT_ATOMS: atom_id res chain seq x y z
N MET A 1 27.41 10.23 23.08
CA MET A 1 26.68 9.03 22.59
C MET A 1 26.81 8.97 21.07
N ASN A 2 27.80 8.23 20.56
CA ASN A 2 28.02 8.05 19.12
C ASN A 2 27.21 6.84 18.64
N LYS A 3 26.02 7.09 18.08
CA LYS A 3 25.23 6.06 17.39
C LYS A 3 25.69 5.99 15.94
N ASN A 4 26.74 5.21 15.67
CA ASN A 4 27.07 4.59 14.38
C ASN A 4 28.42 3.87 14.50
N GLN A 5 28.52 2.87 15.37
CA GLN A 5 29.56 1.85 15.24
C GLN A 5 28.97 0.70 14.44
N SER A 6 29.48 0.48 13.22
CA SER A 6 29.28 -0.78 12.54
C SER A 6 29.94 -1.87 13.38
N ALA A 7 29.15 -2.65 14.12
CA ALA A 7 29.55 -3.99 14.53
C ALA A 7 30.01 -4.69 13.23
N HIS A 8 31.26 -5.14 13.10
CA HIS A 8 31.65 -6.38 13.73
C HIS A 8 33.18 -6.54 13.94
N TYR A 9 34.03 -5.58 13.54
CA TYR A 9 35.48 -5.71 13.74
C TYR A 9 36.13 -4.34 13.97
N ILE A 10 36.66 -4.12 15.17
CA ILE A 10 37.53 -2.97 15.48
C ILE A 10 38.96 -3.49 15.37
N THR A 11 39.66 -3.16 14.29
CA THR A 11 41.09 -3.48 14.16
C THR A 11 41.91 -2.40 14.87
N ASN A 12 42.70 -2.77 15.87
CA ASN A 12 43.71 -1.89 16.46
C ASN A 12 45.09 -2.33 15.95
N ASN A 13 45.89 -1.39 15.45
CA ASN A 13 47.25 -1.65 14.94
C ASN A 13 48.21 -2.17 16.02
N GLN A 14 47.85 -2.07 17.29
CA GLN A 14 48.64 -2.58 18.42
C GLN A 14 48.40 -4.07 18.72
N SER A 15 47.46 -4.73 18.04
CA SER A 15 47.01 -6.11 18.32
C SER A 15 47.56 -7.16 17.35
N TYR A 16 48.57 -6.81 16.55
CA TYR A 16 49.19 -7.76 15.62
C TYR A 16 49.95 -8.84 16.39
N GLY A 17 49.39 -10.05 16.43
CA GLY A 17 49.98 -11.22 17.10
C GLY A 17 49.08 -11.88 18.14
N ASP A 18 48.02 -11.19 18.59
CA ASP A 18 47.04 -11.77 19.51
C ASP A 18 45.99 -12.60 18.75
N GLY A 19 45.61 -13.76 19.30
CA GLY A 19 44.57 -14.61 18.71
C GLY A 19 43.24 -13.88 18.60
N TRP A 20 42.51 -14.12 17.51
CA TRP A 20 41.23 -13.46 17.20
C TRP A 20 40.25 -13.55 18.39
N LEU A 21 39.94 -12.39 18.99
CA LEU A 21 38.97 -12.28 20.07
C LEU A 21 37.57 -12.05 19.47
N LEU A 22 36.60 -12.86 19.88
CA LEU A 22 35.19 -12.57 19.62
C LEU A 22 34.69 -11.43 20.53
N HIS A 23 33.52 -10.87 20.23
CA HIS A 23 32.87 -9.74 20.92
C HIS A 23 32.72 -9.92 22.46
N ASN A 24 32.95 -11.13 22.98
CA ASN A 24 32.86 -11.47 24.39
C ASN A 24 34.23 -11.73 25.07
N GLY A 25 35.34 -11.35 24.44
CA GLY A 25 36.68 -11.47 25.04
C GLY A 25 37.21 -12.92 25.14
N GLN A 26 36.54 -13.89 24.50
CA GLN A 26 37.01 -15.27 24.41
C GLN A 26 37.80 -15.47 23.10
N GLN A 27 38.98 -16.05 23.21
CA GLN A 27 39.77 -16.52 22.07
C GLN A 27 39.04 -17.69 21.42
N GLN A 28 38.92 -17.69 20.09
CA GLN A 28 38.41 -18.85 19.37
C GLN A 28 39.36 -20.05 19.56
N VAL A 29 38.89 -21.09 20.26
CA VAL A 29 39.64 -22.34 20.43
C VAL A 29 39.23 -23.38 19.37
N ASP A 30 38.01 -23.31 18.83
CA ASP A 30 37.49 -24.28 17.85
C ASP A 30 36.88 -23.60 16.61
N MET A 31 37.44 -23.84 15.42
CA MET A 31 36.90 -23.35 14.14
C MET A 31 35.57 -24.03 13.74
N THR A 32 35.23 -25.17 14.36
CA THR A 32 34.03 -25.96 14.07
C THR A 32 32.78 -25.45 14.79
N SER A 33 32.93 -24.77 15.93
CA SER A 33 31.80 -24.30 16.75
C SER A 33 31.30 -22.91 16.35
N CYS A 34 32.18 -22.07 15.79
CA CYS A 34 31.88 -20.71 15.35
C CYS A 34 32.48 -20.47 13.95
N PRO A 35 31.77 -20.80 12.85
CA PRO A 35 32.28 -20.60 11.51
C PRO A 35 32.54 -19.11 11.27
N VAL A 36 33.72 -18.80 10.74
CA VAL A 36 34.07 -17.42 10.33
C VAL A 36 33.11 -17.02 9.19
N PRO A 37 32.35 -15.91 9.34
CA PRO A 37 31.40 -15.52 8.32
C PRO A 37 32.12 -15.20 7.02
N THR A 38 31.53 -15.64 5.93
CA THR A 38 32.04 -15.33 4.59
C THR A 38 31.86 -13.84 4.30
N TYR A 39 32.70 -13.30 3.42
CA TYR A 39 32.58 -11.90 2.97
C TYR A 39 31.16 -11.57 2.48
N ALA A 40 30.50 -12.49 1.78
CA ALA A 40 29.14 -12.32 1.30
C ALA A 40 28.11 -12.17 2.45
N GLU A 41 28.29 -12.90 3.55
CA GLU A 41 27.42 -12.80 4.73
C GLU A 41 27.62 -11.48 5.47
N ILE A 42 28.88 -11.05 5.62
CA ILE A 42 29.22 -9.75 6.21
C ILE A 42 28.57 -8.62 5.41
N VAL A 43 28.76 -8.63 4.08
CA VAL A 43 28.20 -7.60 3.19
C VAL A 43 26.67 -7.58 3.23
N ARG A 44 26.00 -8.75 3.32
CA ARG A 44 24.54 -8.84 3.45
C ARG A 44 24.02 -8.26 4.77
N GLN A 45 24.80 -8.36 5.84
CA GLN A 45 24.42 -7.82 7.16
C GLN A 45 24.59 -6.30 7.22
N MET A 46 25.52 -5.72 6.45
CA MET A 46 25.74 -4.27 6.40
C MET A 46 24.47 -3.52 5.92
N GLN A 47 24.02 -2.56 6.73
CA GLN A 47 22.83 -1.76 6.39
C GLN A 47 23.07 -0.82 5.21
N ASP A 48 24.27 -0.28 5.08
CA ASP A 48 24.62 0.66 4.00
C ASP A 48 24.64 -0.03 2.64
N PHE A 49 25.10 -1.28 2.58
CA PHE A 49 25.08 -2.06 1.35
C PHE A 49 23.65 -2.36 0.90
N ARG A 50 22.75 -2.75 1.83
CA ARG A 50 21.32 -2.95 1.53
C ARG A 50 20.64 -1.68 1.02
N ARG A 51 21.00 -0.51 1.56
CA ARG A 51 20.49 0.78 1.07
C ARG A 51 20.97 1.07 -0.35
N ALA A 52 22.26 0.87 -0.64
CA ALA A 52 22.83 1.07 -1.96
C ALA A 52 22.23 0.11 -3.01
N GLU A 53 22.08 -1.17 -2.65
CA GLU A 53 21.45 -2.18 -3.51
C GLU A 53 20.00 -1.82 -3.85
N LYS A 54 19.22 -1.38 -2.85
CA LYS A 54 17.84 -0.93 -3.05
C LYS A 54 17.78 0.27 -4.00
N LEU A 55 18.67 1.24 -3.86
CA LEU A 55 18.73 2.39 -4.76
C LEU A 55 19.05 1.98 -6.20
N LEU A 56 19.99 1.04 -6.40
CA LEU A 56 20.33 0.52 -7.73
C LEU A 56 19.17 -0.25 -8.37
N LYS A 57 18.50 -1.13 -7.61
CA LYS A 57 17.31 -1.85 -8.08
C LYS A 57 16.20 -0.89 -8.48
N ASN A 58 15.93 0.14 -7.66
CA ASN A 58 14.93 1.15 -7.98
C ASN A 58 15.26 1.93 -9.26
N LYS A 59 16.55 2.27 -9.48
CA LYS A 59 16.99 2.93 -10.72
C LYS A 59 16.81 2.02 -11.95
N LEU A 60 17.16 0.74 -11.84
CA LEU A 60 16.99 -0.24 -12.93
C LEU A 60 15.51 -0.46 -13.27
N VAL A 61 14.66 -0.60 -12.25
CA VAL A 61 13.21 -0.74 -12.42
C VAL A 61 12.62 0.52 -13.06
N ALA A 62 13.03 1.71 -12.62
CA ALA A 62 12.60 2.96 -13.23
C ALA A 62 13.07 3.11 -14.69
N GLN A 63 14.27 2.64 -15.03
CA GLN A 63 14.77 2.64 -16.41
C GLN A 63 13.99 1.65 -17.29
N THR A 64 13.78 0.42 -16.83
CA THR A 64 13.06 -0.62 -17.58
C THR A 64 11.59 -0.27 -17.78
N ILE A 65 10.89 0.15 -16.72
CA ILE A 65 9.49 0.61 -16.80
C ILE A 65 9.40 1.93 -17.57
N GLY A 66 10.35 2.84 -17.38
CA GLY A 66 10.41 4.11 -18.13
C GLY A 66 10.63 3.91 -19.63
N LEU A 67 11.40 2.88 -20.02
CA LEU A 67 11.57 2.45 -21.42
C LEU A 67 10.26 1.89 -22.00
N GLU A 68 9.50 1.10 -21.23
CA GLU A 68 8.18 0.61 -21.68
C GLU A 68 7.14 1.74 -21.83
N LEU A 69 7.18 2.75 -20.94
CA LEU A 69 6.35 3.96 -21.06
C LEU A 69 6.79 4.90 -22.20
N SER A 70 7.99 4.73 -22.75
CA SER A 70 8.51 5.58 -23.83
C SER A 70 8.05 5.16 -25.23
N GLN A 71 7.37 4.01 -25.35
CA GLN A 71 6.62 3.74 -26.57
C GLN A 71 5.56 4.84 -26.71
N PRO A 72 5.50 5.57 -27.84
CA PRO A 72 4.54 6.63 -28.03
C PRO A 72 3.14 6.00 -28.12
N ILE A 73 2.48 5.90 -26.98
CA ILE A 73 1.05 5.62 -26.89
C ILE A 73 0.37 6.72 -27.72
N SER A 74 -0.28 6.32 -28.81
CA SER A 74 -1.06 7.20 -29.69
C SER A 74 -1.96 8.11 -28.84
N GLU A 75 -2.02 9.39 -29.17
CA GLU A 75 -2.84 10.36 -28.43
C GLU A 75 -4.31 9.91 -28.33
N GLU A 76 -4.79 9.14 -29.32
CA GLU A 76 -6.11 8.53 -29.35
C GLU A 76 -6.32 7.53 -28.21
N GLU A 77 -5.33 6.69 -27.89
CA GLU A 77 -5.46 5.72 -26.79
C GLU A 77 -5.47 6.41 -25.42
N LYS A 78 -4.72 7.51 -25.27
CA LYS A 78 -4.78 8.34 -24.04
C LYS A 78 -6.15 9.00 -23.88
N GLN A 79 -6.76 9.44 -24.98
CA GLN A 79 -8.10 10.02 -24.95
C GLN A 79 -9.18 8.95 -24.67
N ARG A 80 -9.07 7.75 -25.26
CA ARG A 80 -9.97 6.63 -24.97
C ARG A 80 -9.90 6.20 -23.50
N ARG A 81 -8.71 6.05 -22.92
CA ARG A 81 -8.55 5.72 -21.49
C ARG A 81 -9.11 6.79 -20.55
N LYS A 82 -9.07 8.07 -20.95
CA LYS A 82 -9.69 9.19 -20.20
C LYS A 82 -11.22 9.20 -20.32
N LEU A 83 -11.78 8.63 -21.38
CA LEU A 83 -13.22 8.48 -21.59
C LEU A 83 -13.76 7.23 -20.88
N ASP A 84 -13.04 6.11 -20.94
CA ASP A 84 -13.47 4.82 -20.38
C ASP A 84 -13.43 4.79 -18.84
N ASN A 85 -12.47 5.49 -18.22
CA ASN A 85 -12.35 5.56 -16.76
C ASN A 85 -13.26 6.61 -16.09
N LYS A 86 -14.07 7.34 -16.86
CA LYS A 86 -14.99 8.34 -16.28
C LYS A 86 -16.33 7.68 -16.00
N VAL A 87 -16.66 7.53 -14.72
CA VAL A 87 -18.04 7.28 -14.29
C VAL A 87 -18.93 8.36 -14.94
N PRO A 88 -19.95 7.98 -15.75
CA PRO A 88 -20.78 8.97 -16.43
C PRO A 88 -21.48 9.84 -15.39
N SER A 89 -21.31 11.16 -15.51
CA SER A 89 -21.98 12.11 -14.62
C SER A 89 -23.49 12.01 -14.81
N LYS A 90 -24.25 11.88 -13.74
CA LYS A 90 -25.71 11.95 -13.76
C LYS A 90 -26.17 13.31 -13.24
N LYS A 91 -27.25 13.84 -13.79
CA LYS A 91 -27.90 15.05 -13.24
C LYS A 91 -28.47 14.71 -11.87
N PHE A 92 -28.28 15.59 -10.90
CA PHE A 92 -28.87 15.38 -9.58
C PHE A 92 -30.39 15.22 -9.68
N HIS A 93 -30.96 14.32 -8.89
CA HIS A 93 -32.36 13.91 -9.05
C HIS A 93 -33.37 14.99 -8.69
N VAL A 94 -32.95 15.99 -7.92
CA VAL A 94 -33.84 17.01 -7.37
C VAL A 94 -33.44 18.36 -7.93
N THR A 95 -34.41 19.04 -8.52
CA THR A 95 -34.28 20.45 -8.92
C THR A 95 -34.79 21.38 -7.82
N GLU A 96 -34.39 22.65 -7.83
CA GLU A 96 -34.77 23.66 -6.82
C GLU A 96 -36.30 23.75 -6.62
N GLN A 97 -37.06 23.64 -7.71
CA GLN A 97 -38.51 23.73 -7.71
C GLN A 97 -39.21 22.50 -7.11
N GLU A 98 -38.52 21.36 -7.06
CA GLU A 98 -39.06 20.09 -6.56
C GLU A 98 -38.83 19.91 -5.05
N TYR A 99 -38.03 20.78 -4.43
CA TYR A 99 -37.76 20.69 -3.00
C TYR A 99 -39.00 21.13 -2.20
N LYS A 100 -39.56 20.19 -1.43
CA LYS A 100 -40.69 20.44 -0.54
C LYS A 100 -40.21 20.34 0.90
N ALA A 101 -40.24 21.45 1.62
CA ALA A 101 -40.00 21.43 3.06
C ALA A 101 -41.03 20.51 3.74
N PRO A 102 -40.60 19.63 4.66
CA PRO A 102 -41.53 18.79 5.39
C PRO A 102 -42.47 19.66 6.25
N PRO A 103 -43.74 19.25 6.41
CA PRO A 103 -44.63 19.94 7.32
C PRO A 103 -44.08 19.87 8.74
N GLN A 104 -44.17 20.97 9.49
CA GLN A 104 -43.75 20.98 10.89
C GLN A 104 -44.68 20.05 11.69
N GLY A 105 -44.08 19.11 12.42
CA GLY A 105 -44.86 18.16 13.24
C GLY A 105 -45.60 18.82 14.41
N ILE A 106 -45.17 20.03 14.82
CA ILE A 106 -45.80 20.82 15.87
C ILE A 106 -46.00 22.23 15.29
N ASN A 107 -47.26 22.67 15.22
CA ASN A 107 -47.60 24.03 14.84
C ASN A 107 -47.29 24.97 16.00
N VAL A 108 -46.04 25.43 16.08
CA VAL A 108 -45.65 26.40 17.09
C VAL A 108 -46.05 27.78 16.58
N GLY A 109 -47.29 28.20 16.90
CA GLY A 109 -47.85 29.44 16.38
C GLY A 109 -47.21 30.72 16.95
N LEU A 110 -46.55 30.64 18.11
CA LEU A 110 -45.94 31.79 18.78
C LEU A 110 -44.40 31.69 18.74
N PRO A 111 -43.69 32.73 18.29
CA PRO A 111 -42.22 32.73 18.19
C PRO A 111 -41.48 32.45 19.49
N ILE A 112 -42.08 32.77 20.64
CA ILE A 112 -41.49 32.52 21.97
C ILE A 112 -41.33 31.04 22.31
N TYR A 113 -42.03 30.16 21.58
CA TYR A 113 -41.95 28.71 21.75
C TYR A 113 -41.13 28.04 20.65
N GLU A 114 -40.57 28.81 19.70
CA GLU A 114 -39.66 28.27 18.70
C GLU A 114 -38.41 27.74 19.38
N THR A 115 -38.09 26.47 19.11
CA THR A 115 -36.82 25.88 19.55
C THR A 115 -35.81 25.96 18.40
N SER A 116 -34.52 25.97 18.72
CA SER A 116 -33.45 25.94 17.71
C SER A 116 -33.59 24.76 16.74
N ASN A 117 -34.11 23.63 17.22
CA ASN A 117 -34.33 22.44 16.40
C ASN A 117 -35.40 22.63 15.32
N MET A 118 -36.30 23.60 15.47
CA MET A 118 -37.32 23.88 14.46
C MET A 118 -36.74 24.54 13.20
N GLN A 119 -35.54 25.12 13.28
CA GLN A 119 -34.90 25.80 12.15
C GLN A 119 -34.32 24.83 11.11
N TYR A 120 -34.10 23.56 11.50
CA TYR A 120 -33.59 22.55 10.58
C TYR A 120 -34.61 22.24 9.49
N GLY A 121 -34.21 22.39 8.22
CA GLY A 121 -35.04 22.06 7.07
C GLY A 121 -36.16 23.06 6.76
N GLN A 122 -36.18 24.24 7.40
CA GLN A 122 -37.13 25.30 7.05
C GLN A 122 -36.78 26.01 5.74
N LEU A 123 -35.47 26.18 5.49
CA LEU A 123 -34.99 26.85 4.29
C LEU A 123 -34.88 25.84 3.15
N ASN A 124 -35.47 26.19 2.01
CA ASN A 124 -35.25 25.45 0.78
C ASN A 124 -33.83 25.75 0.27
N PRO A 125 -33.11 24.74 -0.23
CA PRO A 125 -31.79 24.94 -0.79
C PRO A 125 -31.86 25.81 -2.04
N THR A 126 -30.89 26.69 -2.18
CA THR A 126 -30.75 27.54 -3.36
C THR A 126 -30.07 26.77 -4.50
N SER A 127 -30.25 27.24 -5.75
CA SER A 127 -29.58 26.64 -6.92
C SER A 127 -28.05 26.55 -6.80
N PHE A 128 -27.42 27.47 -6.07
CA PHE A 128 -25.96 27.47 -5.83
C PHE A 128 -25.50 26.40 -4.84
N GLU A 129 -26.38 25.95 -3.95
CA GLU A 129 -26.09 24.90 -2.96
C GLU A 129 -26.33 23.49 -3.55
N LEU A 130 -27.22 23.39 -4.54
CA LEU A 130 -27.49 22.14 -5.24
C LEU A 130 -26.38 21.81 -6.23
N ILE A 131 -25.93 20.56 -6.18
CA ILE A 131 -24.91 20.06 -7.10
C ILE A 131 -25.59 19.75 -8.44
N GLU A 132 -25.11 20.33 -9.55
CA GLU A 132 -25.68 20.07 -10.88
C GLU A 132 -25.52 18.60 -11.33
N LYS A 133 -24.36 18.01 -10.99
CA LYS A 133 -23.93 16.68 -11.43
C LYS A 133 -23.39 15.88 -10.26
N TYR A 134 -23.88 14.65 -10.12
CA TYR A 134 -23.35 13.71 -9.14
C TYR A 134 -22.82 12.45 -9.84
N TYR A 135 -21.87 11.79 -9.17
CA TYR A 135 -21.18 10.62 -9.68
C TYR A 135 -21.50 9.44 -8.77
N PRO A 136 -22.61 8.71 -9.02
CA PRO A 136 -22.95 7.56 -8.19
C PRO A 136 -21.88 6.49 -8.34
N ARG A 137 -21.40 5.98 -7.20
CA ARG A 137 -20.60 4.77 -7.18
C ARG A 137 -21.55 3.57 -7.24
N ASP A 138 -21.38 2.74 -8.26
CA ASP A 138 -22.10 1.48 -8.34
C ASP A 138 -21.41 0.45 -7.44
N ALA A 139 -22.09 0.07 -6.36
CA ALA A 139 -21.60 -0.94 -5.42
C ALA A 139 -22.06 -2.36 -5.79
N ARG A 140 -22.78 -2.57 -6.90
CA ARG A 140 -23.32 -3.90 -7.29
C ARG A 140 -22.24 -4.97 -7.35
N PHE A 141 -21.07 -4.64 -7.91
CA PHE A 141 -19.94 -5.57 -7.98
C PHE A 141 -19.43 -5.96 -6.59
N THR A 142 -19.18 -4.97 -5.73
CA THR A 142 -18.67 -5.21 -4.36
C THR A 142 -19.70 -5.88 -3.46
N GLN A 143 -21.00 -5.64 -3.69
CA GLN A 143 -22.09 -6.25 -2.94
C GLN A 143 -22.29 -7.73 -3.28
N ALA A 144 -21.85 -8.16 -4.46
CA ALA A 144 -21.88 -9.58 -4.85
C ALA A 144 -20.87 -10.44 -4.07
N PHE A 145 -19.86 -9.82 -3.45
CA PHE A 145 -18.97 -10.55 -2.56
C PHE A 145 -19.70 -10.85 -1.26
N LEU A 146 -19.82 -12.13 -0.94
CA LEU A 146 -20.23 -12.58 0.38
C LEU A 146 -19.16 -12.10 1.36
N GLY A 147 -19.47 -11.04 2.12
CA GLY A 147 -18.53 -10.32 2.99
C GLY A 147 -17.99 -11.11 4.18
N ASP A 148 -18.10 -12.43 4.15
CA ASP A 148 -17.57 -13.32 5.17
C ASP A 148 -16.10 -13.66 4.89
N THR A 149 -15.42 -14.12 5.95
CA THR A 149 -14.11 -14.78 5.82
C THR A 149 -14.27 -15.99 4.90
N PHE A 150 -13.73 -15.92 3.68
CA PHE A 150 -13.65 -17.08 2.80
C PHE A 150 -12.89 -18.20 3.52
N LYS A 151 -13.62 -19.23 3.96
CA LYS A 151 -13.02 -20.45 4.49
C LYS A 151 -12.59 -21.29 3.30
N PHE A 152 -11.28 -21.49 3.16
CA PHE A 152 -10.75 -22.43 2.19
C PHE A 152 -10.90 -23.85 2.73
N ASP A 153 -11.86 -24.60 2.18
CA ASP A 153 -12.13 -26.01 2.53
C ASP A 153 -11.56 -26.99 1.47
N GLY A 154 -10.64 -26.51 0.63
CA GLY A 154 -9.99 -27.33 -0.38
C GLY A 154 -8.86 -28.17 0.22
N LEU A 155 -8.70 -29.43 -0.24
CA LEU A 155 -7.47 -30.17 0.01
C LEU A 155 -6.34 -29.56 -0.83
N ASN A 156 -5.16 -29.41 -0.22
CA ASN A 156 -3.97 -29.03 -0.98
C ASN A 156 -3.47 -30.23 -1.79
N THR A 157 -3.74 -30.22 -3.10
CA THR A 157 -3.27 -31.25 -4.05
C THR A 157 -2.05 -30.80 -4.85
N SER A 158 -1.36 -29.75 -4.40
CA SER A 158 -0.15 -29.30 -5.11
C SER A 158 0.97 -30.34 -4.97
N THR A 159 1.52 -30.76 -6.11
CA THR A 159 2.73 -31.57 -6.17
C THR A 159 3.93 -30.69 -5.88
N ALA A 160 4.76 -31.09 -4.91
CA ALA A 160 5.97 -30.37 -4.58
C ALA A 160 7.09 -30.75 -5.56
N PHE A 161 7.37 -29.89 -6.53
CA PHE A 161 8.46 -30.11 -7.48
C PHE A 161 9.83 -29.80 -6.85
N SER A 162 10.78 -30.69 -7.08
CA SER A 162 12.15 -30.52 -6.60
C SER A 162 12.89 -29.46 -7.42
N LYS A 163 13.48 -28.46 -6.75
CA LYS A 163 14.37 -27.49 -7.44
C LYS A 163 15.70 -28.10 -7.89
N VAL A 164 16.06 -29.28 -7.39
CA VAL A 164 17.38 -29.89 -7.56
C VAL A 164 17.33 -31.12 -8.47
N HIS A 165 16.27 -31.92 -8.38
CA HIS A 165 16.21 -33.23 -9.04
C HIS A 165 15.05 -33.32 -10.04
N LYS A 166 15.21 -32.65 -11.19
CA LYS A 166 14.20 -32.63 -12.27
C LYS A 166 13.73 -34.02 -12.73
N LYS A 167 14.60 -35.05 -12.64
CA LYS A 167 14.29 -36.43 -13.03
C LYS A 167 13.26 -37.12 -12.13
N LEU A 168 13.09 -36.64 -10.88
CA LEU A 168 12.10 -37.18 -9.94
C LEU A 168 10.73 -36.54 -10.11
N ASP A 169 10.65 -35.47 -10.91
CA ASP A 169 9.44 -34.69 -11.18
C ASP A 169 8.76 -35.07 -12.52
N GLU A 170 9.29 -36.05 -13.25
CA GLU A 170 8.87 -36.42 -14.63
C GLU A 170 7.72 -37.44 -14.71
N TYR A 171 7.10 -37.83 -13.58
CA TYR A 171 6.02 -38.82 -13.53
C TYR A 171 4.69 -38.24 -13.04
#